data_AF-A0A4U5LP05-F1
#
_entry.id   AF-A0A4U5LP05-F1
#
_cell.length_a   1.000
_cell.length_b   1.000
_cell.length_c   1.000
_cell.angle_alpha   90.00
_cell.angle_beta   90.00
_cell.angle_gamma   90.00
#
_symmetry.space_group_name_H-M   'P 1'
#
loop_
_entity.id
_entity.type
_entity.pdbx_description
1 polymer ?
#
loop_
_entity_poly.entity_id
_entity_poly.type
_entity_poly.pdbx_seq_one_letter_code
_entity_poly.pdbx_strand_id
1 'polypeptide(L)'
;MKPSERPASSPDLNPCNYRLWAWMTKEVYRNGDPSSEVDLKRRIRAAWNDLPYSLVARWVAEFIPRVRAVINHEGRQIQQYFNNV
;
A
#
# COMPACT_ATOMS: atom_id res chain seq x y z
N MET A 1 -14.55 10.13 -2.60
CA MET A 1 -14.92 8.73 -2.36
C MET A 1 -15.34 8.57 -0.90
N LYS A 2 -16.65 8.53 -0.67
CA LYS A 2 -17.25 8.20 0.62
C LYS A 2 -17.01 6.72 0.94
N PRO A 3 -17.05 6.29 2.21
CA PRO A 3 -16.94 4.88 2.55
C PRO A 3 -17.93 3.99 1.79
N SER A 4 -19.14 4.47 1.54
CA SER A 4 -20.20 3.79 0.77
C SER A 4 -19.89 3.62 -0.73
N GLU A 5 -18.92 4.37 -1.26
CA GLU A 5 -18.53 4.33 -2.69
C GLU A 5 -17.36 3.37 -2.93
N ARG A 6 -16.80 2.77 -1.86
CA ARG A 6 -15.75 1.76 -1.97
C ARG A 6 -16.39 0.39 -2.17
N PRO A 7 -16.05 -0.34 -3.24
CA PRO A 7 -16.53 -1.71 -3.39
C PRO A 7 -16.00 -2.57 -2.24
N ALA A 8 -16.83 -3.51 -1.77
CA ALA A 8 -16.41 -4.47 -0.76
C ALA A 8 -15.20 -5.29 -1.27
N SER A 9 -14.37 -5.78 -0.34
CA SER A 9 -13.25 -6.67 -0.65
C SER A 9 -12.30 -6.16 -1.75
N SER A 10 -12.02 -4.85 -1.77
CA SER A 10 -11.19 -4.19 -2.80
C SER A 10 -9.87 -3.62 -2.24
N PRO A 11 -8.97 -4.45 -1.71
CA PRO A 11 -7.65 -3.97 -1.26
C PRO A 11 -6.84 -3.36 -2.41
N ASP A 12 -7.06 -3.79 -3.65
CA ASP A 12 -6.37 -3.31 -4.85
C ASP A 12 -6.68 -1.86 -5.22
N LEU A 13 -7.73 -1.27 -4.62
CA LEU A 13 -8.13 0.12 -4.85
C LEU A 13 -7.80 1.03 -3.66
N ASN A 14 -7.00 0.56 -2.70
CA ASN A 14 -6.52 1.34 -1.57
C ASN A 14 -4.98 1.41 -1.54
N PRO A 15 -4.36 2.58 -1.81
CA PRO A 15 -2.89 2.72 -1.82
C PRO A 15 -2.20 2.24 -0.55
N CYS A 16 -2.89 2.34 0.59
CA CYS A 16 -2.35 1.83 1.84
C CYS A 16 -2.19 0.30 1.79
N ASN A 17 -3.16 -0.40 1.22
CA ASN A 17 -3.19 -1.85 1.14
C ASN A 17 -2.27 -2.39 0.05
N TYR A 18 -2.26 -1.81 -1.15
CA TYR A 18 -1.48 -2.35 -2.27
C TYR A 18 -0.03 -1.84 -2.33
N ARG A 19 0.38 -0.82 -1.55
CA ARG A 19 1.79 -0.37 -1.45
C ARG A 19 2.28 -0.08 -0.04
N LEU A 20 1.62 0.82 0.70
CA LEU A 20 2.17 1.39 1.94
C LEU A 20 2.54 0.31 2.96
N TRP A 21 1.63 -0.63 3.24
CA TRP A 21 1.89 -1.65 4.25
C TRP A 21 3.06 -2.56 3.88
N ALA A 22 3.19 -2.95 2.61
CA ALA A 22 4.33 -3.73 2.15
C ALA A 22 5.65 -2.96 2.31
N TRP A 23 5.65 -1.67 1.94
CA TRP A 23 6.82 -0.81 2.12
C TRP A 23 7.17 -0.60 3.60
N MET A 24 6.20 -0.25 4.44
CA MET A 24 6.38 -0.05 5.88
C MET A 24 6.93 -1.31 6.55
N THR A 25 6.39 -2.49 6.24
CA THR A 25 6.91 -3.76 6.76
C THR A 25 8.36 -3.97 6.34
N LYS A 26 8.71 -3.73 5.07
CA LYS A 26 10.10 -3.84 4.62
C LYS A 26 11.03 -2.89 5.38
N GLU A 27 10.61 -1.64 5.60
CA GLU A 27 11.43 -0.64 6.28
C GLU A 27 11.60 -0.91 7.78
N VAL A 28 10.51 -1.25 8.47
CA VAL A 28 10.52 -1.53 9.91
C VAL A 28 11.37 -2.75 10.26
N TYR A 29 11.36 -3.76 9.39
CA TYR A 29 12.06 -5.03 9.59
C TYR A 29 13.40 -5.12 8.82
N ARG A 30 13.84 -4.05 8.16
CA ARG A 30 15.06 -4.01 7.34
C ARG A 30 16.29 -4.51 8.10
N ASN A 31 16.38 -4.23 9.40
CA ASN A 31 17.50 -4.56 10.28
C ASN A 31 17.15 -5.71 11.25
N GLY A 32 16.33 -6.67 10.80
CA GLY A 32 15.83 -7.78 11.60
C GLY A 32 14.67 -7.41 12.52
N ASP A 33 14.24 -8.35 13.34
CA ASP A 33 13.07 -8.20 14.19
C ASP A 33 13.25 -7.10 15.24
N PRO A 34 12.20 -6.29 15.52
CA PRO A 34 12.21 -5.37 16.65
C PRO A 34 12.39 -6.12 17.96
N SER A 35 13.26 -5.62 18.84
CA SER A 35 13.59 -6.30 20.10
C SER A 35 12.54 -6.11 21.19
N SER A 36 11.62 -5.16 21.01
CA SER A 36 10.51 -4.86 21.93
C SER A 36 9.43 -4.05 21.24
N GLU A 37 8.27 -3.91 21.88
CA GLU A 37 7.19 -3.04 21.38
C GLU A 37 7.63 -1.57 21.27
N VAL A 38 8.48 -1.11 22.19
CA VAL A 38 9.02 0.27 22.16
C VAL A 38 9.90 0.46 20.94
N ASP A 39 10.77 -0.52 20.64
CA ASP A 39 11.61 -0.49 19.45
C ASP A 39 10.77 -0.55 18.17
N LEU A 40 9.75 -1.41 18.10
CA LEU A 40 8.81 -1.49 16.98
C LEU A 40 8.14 -0.14 16.71
N LYS A 41 7.56 0.49 17.75
CA LYS A 41 6.92 1.81 17.62
C LYS A 41 7.90 2.89 17.17
N ARG A 42 9.14 2.86 17.66
CA ARG A 42 10.20 3.79 17.23
C ARG A 42 10.53 3.60 15.75
N ARG A 43 10.71 2.36 15.30
CA ARG A 43 11.00 2.02 13.90
C ARG A 43 9.87 2.41 12.96
N ILE A 44 8.61 2.18 13.34
CA ILE A 44 7.43 2.62 12.57
C ILE A 44 7.44 4.14 12.37
N ARG A 45 7.68 4.92 13.42
CA ARG A 45 7.72 6.39 13.32
C ARG A 45 8.89 6.87 12.45
N ALA A 46 10.07 6.24 12.59
CA ALA A 46 11.22 6.53 11.75
C ALA A 46 10.92 6.26 10.27
N ALA A 47 10.42 5.07 9.94
CA ALA A 47 10.03 4.71 8.57
C ALA A 47 8.97 5.67 8.01
N TRP A 48 7.98 6.08 8.81
CA TRP A 48 6.98 7.05 8.37
C TRP A 48 7.58 8.43 8.06
N ASN A 49 8.49 8.91 8.90
CA ASN A 49 9.15 10.21 8.69
C ASN A 49 10.11 10.18 7.49
N ASP A 50 10.71 9.03 7.21
CA ASP A 50 11.62 8.83 6.08
C ASP A 50 10.89 8.51 4.76
N LEU A 51 9.55 8.33 4.79
CA LEU A 51 8.75 7.99 3.62
C LEU A 51 8.83 9.10 2.55
N PRO A 52 9.47 8.85 1.39
CA PRO A 52 9.62 9.87 0.36
C PRO A 52 8.27 10.23 -0.25
N TYR A 53 7.98 11.53 -0.35
CA TYR A 53 6.77 12.02 -1.01
C TYR A 53 6.63 11.50 -2.45
N SER A 54 7.75 11.35 -3.17
CA SER A 54 7.79 10.80 -4.53
C SER A 54 7.34 9.35 -4.62
N LEU A 55 7.52 8.54 -3.56
CA LEU A 55 6.96 7.19 -3.49
C LEU A 55 5.44 7.25 -3.31
N VAL A 56 4.96 8.08 -2.38
CA VAL A 56 3.52 8.27 -2.15
C VAL A 56 2.82 8.75 -3.42
N ALA A 57 3.37 9.75 -4.11
CA ALA A 57 2.83 10.27 -5.36
C ALA A 57 2.72 9.17 -6.43
N ARG A 58 3.73 8.31 -6.57
CA ARG A 58 3.70 7.16 -7.49
C ARG A 58 2.61 6.16 -7.11
N TRP A 59 2.48 5.80 -5.83
CA TRP A 59 1.46 4.86 -5.37
C TRP A 59 0.04 5.37 -5.59
N VAL A 60 -0.18 6.68 -5.38
CA VAL A 60 -1.47 7.33 -5.67
C VAL A 60 -1.72 7.36 -7.18
N ALA A 61 -0.71 7.61 -8.00
CA ALA A 61 -0.85 7.60 -9.46
C ALA A 61 -1.26 6.22 -10.03
N GLU A 62 -0.95 5.12 -9.33
CA GLU A 62 -1.42 3.78 -9.71
C GLU A 62 -2.94 3.57 -9.54
N PHE A 63 -3.62 4.42 -8.77
CA PHE A 63 -5.05 4.24 -8.48
C PHE A 63 -5.90 4.25 -9.76
N ILE A 64 -5.68 5.20 -10.66
CA ILE A 64 -6.46 5.30 -11.90
C ILE A 64 -6.24 4.09 -12.84
N PRO A 65 -5.00 3.66 -13.13
CA PRO A 65 -4.75 2.41 -13.84
C PRO A 65 -5.42 1.19 -13.20
N ARG A 66 -5.40 1.07 -11.88
CA ARG A 66 -6.04 -0.04 -11.14
C ARG A 66 -7.56 -0.02 -11.28
N VAL A 67 -8.20 1.15 -11.15
CA VAL A 67 -9.65 1.29 -11.40
C VAL A 67 -10.00 0.88 -12.84
N ARG A 68 -9.23 1.32 -13.83
CA ARG A 68 -9.44 0.91 -15.24
C ARG A 68 -9.30 -0.59 -15.42
N ALA A 69 -8.32 -1.22 -14.76
CA ALA A 69 -8.18 -2.67 -14.82
C ALA A 69 -9.39 -3.38 -14.20
N VAL A 70 -9.93 -2.91 -13.07
CA VAL A 70 -11.15 -3.48 -12.48
C VAL A 70 -12.33 -3.37 -13.45
N ILE A 71 -12.50 -2.22 -14.12
CA ILE A 71 -13.56 -2.02 -15.12
C ILE A 71 -13.38 -2.99 -16.30
N ASN A 72 -12.17 -3.05 -16.88
CA ASN A 72 -11.86 -3.91 -18.02
C ASN A 72 -12.00 -5.41 -17.71
N HIS A 73 -11.88 -5.79 -16.43
CA HIS A 73 -12.05 -7.16 -15.98
C HIS A 73 -13.41 -7.40 -15.31
N GLU A 74 -14.38 -6.50 -15.49
CA GLU A 74 -15.76 -6.64 -15.02
C GLU A 74 -15.86 -6.87 -13.50
N GLY A 75 -15.06 -6.15 -12.72
CA GLY A 75 -15.07 -6.24 -11.25
C GLY A 75 -14.22 -7.37 -10.66
N ARG A 76 -13.54 -8.17 -11.48
CA ARG A 76 -12.64 -9.24 -11.01
C ARG A 76 -11.38 -8.68 -10.33
N GLN A 77 -10.72 -9.56 -9.58
CA GLN A 77 -9.44 -9.31 -8.91
C GLN A 77 -8.34 -8.98 -9.94
N ILE A 78 -7.46 -8.02 -9.61
CA ILE A 78 -6.49 -7.46 -10.57
C ILE A 78 -5.03 -7.56 -10.12
N GLN A 79 -4.76 -8.13 -8.94
CA GLN A 79 -3.41 -8.20 -8.35
C GLN A 79 -2.35 -8.70 -9.33
N GLN A 80 -2.68 -9.75 -10.10
CA GLN A 80 -1.79 -10.38 -11.08
C GLN A 80 -1.25 -9.44 -12.17
N TYR A 81 -1.90 -8.29 -12.40
CA TYR A 81 -1.49 -7.31 -13.40
C TYR A 81 -0.62 -6.18 -12.84
N PHE A 82 -0.53 -6.04 -11.50
CA PHE A 82 0.17 -4.92 -10.84
C PHE A 82 1.27 -5.35 -9.87
N ASN A 83 1.31 -6.62 -9.48
CA ASN A 83 2.27 -7.14 -8.51
C ASN A 83 3.62 -7.54 -9.10
N ASN A 84 3.85 -7.28 -10.40
CA ASN A 84 5.15 -7.46 -11.04
C ASN A 84 6.03 -6.21 -10.83
N VAL A 85 6.43 -5.94 -9.59
CA VAL A 85 7.52 -5.01 -9.24
C VAL A 85 8.27 -5.54 -8.03
#